data_AF-A0A0J8UFF7-F1
#
_entry.id   AF-A0A0J8UFF7-F1
#
_cell.length_a   1.000
_cell.length_b   1.000
_cell.length_c   1.000
_cell.angle_alpha   90.00
_cell.angle_beta   90.00
_cell.angle_gamma   90.00
#
_symmetry.space_group_name_H-M   'P 1'
#
loop_
_entity.id
_entity.type
_entity.pdbx_description
1 polymer ?
#
loop_
_entity_poly.entity_id
_entity_poly.type
_entity_poly.pdbx_seq_one_letter_code
_entity_poly.pdbx_strand_id
1 'polypeptide(L)'
;MNAVTTSVLDFEVYLLVTMKYGMLNRKAVLEAKLAEHGLSFGDAERTHRRIAELLANEPTQFESLRALIGAETQSNEVLRFSGILWPDFDFTAEPSSTGAIQSAGYQRARGRVVVADSPTEQPPWSMDAADFGRHFGPVTVGHQSSLFDDTLPAHEGHQFDWRGKQYGAGFSWGLFLFASLMWT
;
A
#
# COMPACT_ATOMS: atom_id res chain seq x y z
N MET A 1 -8.82 18.54 -11.33
CA MET A 1 -7.64 17.88 -10.75
C MET A 1 -6.42 18.53 -11.37
N ASN A 2 -5.40 18.93 -10.59
CA ASN A 2 -4.17 19.51 -11.15
C ASN A 2 -3.18 18.39 -11.53
N ALA A 3 -2.12 18.70 -12.28
CA ALA A 3 -1.19 17.70 -12.81
C ALA A 3 -0.52 16.83 -11.73
N VAL A 4 -0.13 17.43 -10.60
CA VAL A 4 0.47 16.72 -9.45
C VAL A 4 -0.52 15.74 -8.83
N THR A 5 -1.78 16.17 -8.64
CA THR A 5 -2.85 15.29 -8.14
C THR A 5 -3.11 14.12 -9.10
N THR A 6 -3.00 14.33 -10.41
CA THR A 6 -3.13 13.25 -11.39
C THR A 6 -1.98 12.24 -11.30
N SER A 7 -0.73 12.69 -11.16
CA SER A 7 0.41 11.78 -11.03
C SER A 7 0.41 10.95 -9.75
N VAL A 8 0.01 11.56 -8.62
CA VAL A 8 -0.14 10.83 -7.35
C VAL A 8 -1.20 9.75 -7.48
N LEU A 9 -2.35 10.08 -8.09
CA LEU A 9 -3.42 9.11 -8.32
C LEU A 9 -2.95 7.97 -9.24
N ASP A 10 -2.21 8.28 -10.31
CA ASP A 10 -1.67 7.27 -11.21
C ASP A 10 -0.71 6.30 -10.48
N PHE A 11 0.13 6.81 -9.58
CA PHE A 11 1.00 5.98 -8.76
C PHE A 11 0.21 5.10 -7.76
N GLU A 12 -0.79 5.67 -7.09
CA GLU A 12 -1.65 4.91 -6.18
C GLU A 12 -2.47 3.83 -6.89
N VAL A 13 -2.91 4.09 -8.13
CA VAL A 13 -3.56 3.09 -8.99
C VAL A 13 -2.60 1.97 -9.34
N TYR A 14 -1.33 2.28 -9.63
CA TYR A 14 -0.29 1.28 -9.79
C TYR A 14 -0.18 0.40 -8.53
N LEU A 15 -0.07 0.99 -7.34
CA LEU A 15 -0.02 0.24 -6.08
C LEU A 15 -1.27 -0.60 -5.83
N LEU A 16 -2.45 -0.05 -6.07
CA LEU A 16 -3.71 -0.77 -5.89
C LEU A 16 -3.79 -2.02 -6.79
N VAL A 17 -3.33 -1.91 -8.05
CA VAL A 17 -3.30 -3.05 -8.98
C VAL A 17 -2.25 -4.08 -8.58
N THR A 18 -1.11 -3.67 -8.01
CA THR A 18 -0.11 -4.64 -7.51
C THR A 18 -0.64 -5.45 -6.32
N MET A 19 -1.50 -4.86 -5.48
CA MET A 19 -2.14 -5.55 -4.34
C MET A 19 -3.16 -6.62 -4.74
N LYS A 20 -3.56 -6.73 -6.02
CA LYS A 20 -4.67 -7.59 -6.46
C LYS A 20 -4.53 -9.06 -6.04
N TYR A 21 -3.32 -9.60 -5.98
CA TYR A 21 -3.08 -11.00 -5.59
C TYR A 21 -3.28 -11.21 -4.08
N GLY A 22 -2.98 -10.22 -3.24
CA GLY A 22 -3.36 -10.21 -1.83
C GLY A 22 -4.86 -10.03 -1.60
N MET A 23 -5.62 -9.76 -2.68
CA MET A 23 -7.05 -9.43 -2.65
C MET A 23 -7.90 -10.32 -3.57
N LEU A 24 -7.44 -11.52 -3.95
CA LEU A 24 -8.14 -12.38 -4.93
C LEU A 24 -9.63 -12.61 -4.60
N ASN A 25 -9.96 -12.83 -3.33
CA ASN A 25 -11.35 -13.02 -2.87
C ASN A 25 -12.12 -11.70 -2.67
N ARG A 26 -11.51 -10.56 -2.99
CA ARG A 26 -12.02 -9.19 -2.76
C ARG A 26 -11.93 -8.31 -4.00
N LYS A 27 -11.93 -8.92 -5.20
CA LYS A 27 -11.83 -8.19 -6.48
C LYS A 27 -12.88 -7.08 -6.61
N ALA A 28 -14.12 -7.32 -6.19
CA ALA A 28 -15.19 -6.32 -6.22
C ALA A 28 -14.88 -5.07 -5.38
N VAL A 29 -14.11 -5.22 -4.28
CA VAL A 29 -13.70 -4.11 -3.43
C VAL A 29 -12.65 -3.24 -4.14
N LEU A 30 -11.72 -3.87 -4.86
CA LEU A 30 -10.74 -3.17 -5.70
C LEU A 30 -11.44 -2.41 -6.83
N GLU A 31 -12.38 -3.05 -7.54
CA GLU A 31 -13.15 -2.41 -8.61
C GLU A 31 -14.00 -1.24 -8.09
N ALA A 32 -14.64 -1.39 -6.93
CA ALA A 32 -15.36 -0.31 -6.28
C ALA A 32 -14.45 0.87 -5.92
N LYS A 33 -13.24 0.59 -5.42
CA LYS A 33 -12.25 1.62 -5.08
C LYS A 33 -11.80 2.42 -6.31
N LEU A 34 -11.61 1.76 -7.45
CA LEU A 34 -11.32 2.45 -8.71
C LEU A 34 -12.51 3.30 -9.19
N ALA A 35 -13.73 2.77 -9.05
CA ALA A 35 -14.95 3.45 -9.48
C ALA A 35 -15.24 4.73 -8.68
N GLU A 36 -14.86 4.81 -7.40
CA GLU A 36 -14.91 6.05 -6.60
C GLU A 36 -14.17 7.22 -7.27
N HIS A 37 -13.17 6.92 -8.10
CA HIS A 37 -12.36 7.89 -8.82
C HIS A 37 -12.65 7.91 -10.34
N GLY A 38 -13.75 7.27 -10.77
CA GLY A 38 -14.16 7.23 -12.17
C GLY A 38 -13.27 6.38 -13.07
N LEU A 39 -12.49 5.47 -12.49
CA LEU A 39 -11.57 4.59 -13.23
C LEU A 39 -12.19 3.21 -13.43
N SER A 40 -12.04 2.67 -14.64
CA SER A 40 -12.29 1.25 -14.88
C SER A 40 -11.06 0.40 -14.53
N PHE A 41 -11.26 -0.90 -14.35
CA PHE A 41 -10.14 -1.82 -14.17
C PHE A 41 -9.17 -1.82 -15.38
N GLY A 42 -9.69 -1.67 -16.59
CA GLY A 42 -8.85 -1.57 -17.80
C GLY A 42 -8.01 -0.29 -17.86
N ASP A 43 -8.50 0.82 -17.29
CA ASP A 43 -7.70 2.04 -17.12
C ASP A 43 -6.58 1.80 -16.11
N ALA A 44 -6.91 1.17 -14.98
CA ALA A 44 -5.97 0.85 -13.93
C ALA A 44 -4.84 -0.07 -14.42
N GLU A 45 -5.15 -1.09 -15.23
CA GLU A 45 -4.13 -1.97 -15.82
C GLU A 45 -3.19 -1.24 -16.79
N ARG A 46 -3.72 -0.28 -17.57
CA ARG A 46 -2.89 0.54 -18.46
C ARG A 46 -1.96 1.44 -17.65
N THR A 47 -2.47 2.08 -16.61
CA THR A 47 -1.67 2.89 -15.68
C THR A 47 -0.61 2.02 -15.02
N HIS A 48 -0.97 0.85 -14.49
CA HIS A 48 -0.03 -0.07 -13.87
C HIS A 48 1.14 -0.42 -14.79
N ARG A 49 0.89 -0.81 -16.05
CA ARG A 49 1.98 -1.12 -17.00
C ARG A 49 2.91 0.07 -17.23
N ARG A 50 2.34 1.25 -17.47
CA ARG A 50 3.12 2.48 -17.70
C ARG A 50 4.01 2.83 -16.51
N ILE A 51 3.49 2.73 -15.29
CA ILE A 51 4.27 3.04 -14.08
C ILE A 51 5.29 1.93 -13.78
N ALA A 52 4.95 0.66 -14.00
CA ALA A 52 5.90 -0.45 -13.87
C ALA A 52 7.12 -0.28 -14.79
N GLU A 53 6.90 0.10 -16.06
CA GLU A 53 7.97 0.39 -17.01
C GLU A 53 8.83 1.58 -16.57
N LEU A 54 8.20 2.65 -16.05
CA LEU A 54 8.90 3.83 -15.53
C LEU A 54 9.81 3.50 -14.33
N LEU A 55 9.39 2.56 -13.49
CA LEU A 55 10.09 2.15 -12.27
C LEU A 55 10.99 0.91 -12.44
N ALA A 56 11.12 0.39 -13.67
CA ALA A 56 11.85 -0.85 -13.94
C ALA A 56 13.38 -0.73 -13.78
N ASN A 57 13.94 0.48 -13.92
CA ASN A 57 15.39 0.69 -13.86
C ASN A 57 15.83 1.03 -12.43
N GLU A 58 16.32 0.03 -11.69
CA GLU A 58 16.73 0.17 -10.28
C GLU A 58 17.64 1.37 -9.99
N PRO A 59 18.71 1.66 -10.76
CA PRO A 59 19.62 2.77 -10.45
C PRO A 59 18.98 4.17 -10.55
N THR A 60 17.84 4.30 -11.23
CA THR A 60 17.11 5.56 -11.38
C THR A 60 15.70 5.49 -10.78
N GLN A 61 15.36 4.40 -10.10
CA GLN A 61 13.99 4.09 -9.72
C GLN A 61 13.39 5.14 -8.76
N PHE A 62 14.16 5.55 -7.76
CA PHE A 62 13.70 6.56 -6.80
C PHE A 62 13.50 7.93 -7.47
N GLU A 63 14.44 8.35 -8.31
CA GLU A 63 14.35 9.61 -9.04
C GLU A 63 13.20 9.60 -10.07
N SER A 64 12.95 8.46 -10.73
CA SER A 64 11.76 8.26 -11.58
C SER A 64 10.47 8.44 -10.79
N LEU A 65 10.38 7.87 -9.58
CA LEU A 65 9.21 8.04 -8.72
C LEU A 65 9.05 9.51 -8.27
N ARG A 66 10.13 10.19 -7.87
CA ARG A 66 10.07 11.61 -7.50
C ARG A 66 9.62 12.50 -8.64
N ALA A 67 10.18 12.27 -9.82
CA ALA A 67 9.81 13.00 -11.04
C ALA A 67 8.33 12.76 -11.41
N LEU A 68 7.84 11.53 -11.25
CA LEU A 68 6.42 11.21 -11.44
C LEU A 68 5.54 12.05 -10.51
N ILE A 69 5.82 12.03 -9.20
CA ILE A 69 4.99 12.72 -8.20
C ILE A 69 5.09 14.25 -8.31
N GLY A 70 6.11 14.79 -8.97
CA GLY A 70 6.31 16.24 -9.12
C GLY A 70 6.86 16.90 -7.85
N ALA A 71 7.61 16.14 -7.04
CA ALA A 71 8.33 16.68 -5.89
C ALA A 71 9.56 17.45 -6.39
N GLU A 72 9.37 18.69 -6.85
CA GLU A 72 10.50 19.55 -7.23
C GLU A 72 11.32 19.94 -5.99
N THR A 73 12.62 19.60 -6.06
CA THR A 73 13.74 20.24 -5.36
C THR A 73 13.83 20.08 -3.82
N GLN A 74 14.51 19.03 -3.38
CA GLN A 74 15.82 19.08 -2.66
C GLN A 74 16.27 17.68 -2.22
N SER A 75 17.57 17.40 -2.44
CA SER A 75 18.44 16.33 -1.90
C SER A 75 17.93 14.86 -1.93
N ASN A 76 18.78 13.89 -1.57
CA ASN A 76 18.46 12.45 -1.42
C ASN A 76 17.52 12.20 -0.21
N GLU A 77 16.55 13.08 -0.01
CA GLU A 77 15.62 13.05 1.10
C GLU A 77 14.43 12.14 0.80
N VAL A 78 13.83 11.64 1.88
CA VAL A 78 12.61 10.82 1.87
C VAL A 78 11.52 11.52 1.04
N LEU A 79 11.00 10.83 0.04
CA LEU A 79 9.83 11.27 -0.70
C LEU A 79 8.60 11.11 0.21
N ARG A 80 7.80 12.17 0.37
CA ARG A 80 6.54 12.12 1.11
C ARG A 80 5.42 12.82 0.36
N PHE A 81 4.25 12.21 0.31
CA PHE A 81 3.02 12.84 -0.18
C PHE A 81 1.78 12.28 0.51
N SER A 82 0.69 13.03 0.46
CA SER A 82 -0.60 12.61 1.00
C SER A 82 -1.40 11.82 -0.03
N GLY A 83 -2.00 10.70 0.40
CA GLY A 83 -2.74 9.82 -0.50
C GLY A 83 -4.02 10.44 -1.06
N ILE A 84 -4.46 9.95 -2.23
CA ILE A 84 -5.73 10.32 -2.88
C ILE A 84 -6.74 9.18 -2.74
N LEU A 85 -6.34 7.94 -3.06
CA LEU A 85 -7.12 6.74 -2.79
C LEU A 85 -7.26 6.50 -1.28
N TRP A 86 -6.23 6.84 -0.51
CA TRP A 86 -6.17 6.66 0.94
C TRP A 86 -5.89 8.01 1.64
N PRO A 87 -6.87 8.92 1.70
CA PRO A 87 -6.66 10.30 2.11
C PRO A 87 -6.18 10.46 3.57
N ASP A 88 -6.42 9.47 4.42
CA ASP A 88 -5.97 9.46 5.81
C ASP A 88 -4.49 9.13 6.00
N PHE A 89 -3.82 8.68 4.93
CA PHE A 89 -2.47 8.16 4.97
C PHE A 89 -1.50 9.08 4.21
N ASP A 90 -0.27 9.13 4.70
CA ASP A 90 0.85 9.65 3.92
C ASP A 90 1.66 8.45 3.40
N PHE A 91 2.11 8.55 2.17
CA PHE A 91 3.11 7.66 1.60
C PHE A 91 4.50 8.22 1.88
N THR A 92 5.43 7.34 2.23
CA THR A 92 6.87 7.66 2.29
C THR A 92 7.66 6.66 1.45
N ALA A 93 8.71 7.13 0.78
CA ALA A 93 9.71 6.28 0.13
C ALA A 93 11.12 6.82 0.38
N GLU A 94 12.08 5.93 0.59
CA GLU A 94 13.47 6.26 0.86
C GLU A 94 14.41 5.66 -0.20
N PRO A 95 15.39 6.42 -0.69
CA PRO A 95 16.38 5.90 -1.63
C PRO A 95 17.43 5.04 -0.92
N SER A 96 17.91 4.01 -1.61
CA SER A 96 19.19 3.38 -1.28
C SER A 96 20.35 4.24 -1.80
N SER A 97 21.58 3.87 -1.42
CA SER A 97 22.80 4.46 -1.99
C SER A 97 22.98 4.18 -3.49
N THR A 98 22.21 3.25 -4.08
CA THR A 98 22.28 2.90 -5.50
C THR A 98 21.22 3.60 -6.35
N GLY A 99 20.33 4.39 -5.75
CA GLY A 99 19.22 5.06 -6.45
C GLY A 99 17.93 4.22 -6.57
N ALA A 100 17.95 2.99 -6.04
CA ALA A 100 16.77 2.14 -5.90
C ALA A 100 15.89 2.61 -4.72
N ILE A 101 14.63 2.21 -4.69
CA ILE A 101 13.77 2.42 -3.52
C ILE A 101 14.11 1.36 -2.47
N GLN A 102 14.64 1.79 -1.32
CA GLN A 102 15.03 0.90 -0.22
C GLN A 102 13.86 0.55 0.69
N SER A 103 13.03 1.55 1.01
CA SER A 103 11.86 1.40 1.88
C SER A 103 10.72 2.24 1.31
N ALA A 104 9.50 1.76 1.43
CA ALA A 104 8.32 2.49 1.01
C ALA A 104 7.05 1.94 1.64
N GLY A 105 6.08 2.81 1.91
CA GLY A 105 4.79 2.40 2.45
C GLY A 105 3.93 3.56 2.93
N TYR A 106 2.69 3.25 3.24
CA TYR A 106 1.73 4.15 3.85
C TYR A 106 1.75 4.05 5.37
N GLN A 107 1.60 5.21 6.01
CA GLN A 107 1.32 5.32 7.43
C GLN A 107 0.17 6.29 7.65
N ARG A 108 -0.70 6.00 8.62
CA ARG A 108 -1.79 6.90 8.97
C ARG A 108 -1.21 8.21 9.48
N ALA A 109 -1.58 9.32 8.84
CA ALA A 109 -1.17 10.66 9.21
C ALA A 109 -2.32 11.50 9.76
N ARG A 110 -3.56 11.12 9.45
CA ARG A 110 -4.78 11.84 9.83
C ARG A 110 -6.01 10.93 9.86
N GLY A 111 -7.15 11.55 10.16
CA GLY A 111 -8.40 10.82 10.39
C GLY A 111 -8.39 10.07 11.72
N ARG A 112 -9.46 9.33 11.98
CA ARG A 112 -9.58 8.43 13.14
C ARG A 112 -9.68 7.01 12.64
N VAL A 113 -9.05 6.08 13.35
CA VAL A 113 -9.22 4.65 13.10
C VAL A 113 -10.66 4.28 13.43
N VAL A 114 -11.36 3.69 12.46
CA VAL A 114 -12.66 3.04 12.66
C VAL A 114 -12.39 1.55 12.77
N VAL A 115 -12.59 1.01 13.96
CA VAL A 115 -12.27 -0.37 14.30
C VAL A 115 -13.53 -1.22 14.16
N ALA A 116 -13.43 -2.33 13.42
CA ALA A 116 -14.50 -3.32 13.33
C ALA A 116 -14.58 -4.18 14.60
N ASP A 117 -15.72 -4.87 14.78
CA ASP A 117 -15.94 -5.74 15.95
C ASP A 117 -15.00 -6.96 15.98
N SER A 118 -14.48 -7.36 14.82
CA SER A 118 -13.49 -8.42 14.66
C SER A 118 -12.42 -8.07 13.63
N PRO A 119 -11.19 -8.62 13.76
CA PRO A 119 -10.11 -8.35 12.81
C PRO A 119 -10.46 -8.83 11.38
N THR A 120 -11.26 -9.89 11.25
CA THR A 120 -11.69 -10.44 9.95
C THR A 120 -12.69 -9.55 9.21
N GLU A 121 -13.43 -8.72 9.95
CA GLU A 121 -14.41 -7.76 9.43
C GLU A 121 -13.80 -6.38 9.14
N GLN A 122 -12.54 -6.15 9.54
CA GLN A 122 -11.87 -4.89 9.28
C GLN A 122 -11.83 -4.62 7.75
N PRO A 123 -12.23 -3.43 7.28
CA PRO A 123 -12.18 -3.12 5.86
C PRO A 123 -10.74 -3.03 5.34
N PRO A 124 -10.45 -3.44 4.10
CA PRO A 124 -9.13 -3.24 3.51
C PRO A 124 -8.76 -1.75 3.46
N TRP A 125 -7.48 -1.46 3.57
CA TRP A 125 -6.83 -0.15 3.56
C TRP A 125 -7.31 0.84 4.64
N SER A 126 -8.03 0.36 5.64
CA SER A 126 -8.59 1.20 6.70
C SER A 126 -7.64 1.45 7.86
N MET A 127 -6.50 0.78 7.92
CA MET A 127 -5.48 0.96 8.95
C MET A 127 -4.11 0.52 8.47
N ASP A 128 -3.07 1.03 9.12
CA ASP A 128 -1.72 0.50 9.00
C ASP A 128 -1.43 -0.56 10.08
N ALA A 129 -0.24 -1.17 10.02
CA ALA A 129 0.15 -2.22 10.98
C ALA A 129 0.23 -1.71 12.44
N ALA A 130 0.59 -0.44 12.65
CA ALA A 130 0.68 0.15 13.99
C ALA A 130 -0.71 0.36 14.59
N ASP A 131 -1.66 0.88 13.81
CA ASP A 131 -3.06 0.99 14.17
C ASP A 131 -3.65 -0.41 14.47
N PHE A 132 -3.41 -1.38 13.59
CA PHE A 132 -3.88 -2.75 13.78
C PHE A 132 -3.39 -3.33 15.11
N GLY A 133 -2.08 -3.19 15.38
CA GLY A 133 -1.45 -3.70 16.59
C GLY A 133 -2.04 -3.11 17.88
N ARG A 134 -2.42 -1.82 17.85
CA ARG A 134 -3.04 -1.14 19.00
C ARG A 134 -4.46 -1.64 19.29
N HIS A 135 -5.18 -2.10 18.27
CA HIS A 135 -6.62 -2.42 18.39
C HIS A 135 -6.91 -3.91 18.48
N PHE A 136 -6.19 -4.76 17.75
CA PHE A 136 -6.43 -6.20 17.71
C PHE A 136 -5.39 -7.01 18.47
N GLY A 137 -4.33 -6.37 18.97
CA GLY A 137 -3.28 -7.00 19.76
C GLY A 137 -1.92 -6.92 19.07
N PRO A 138 -0.82 -7.16 19.81
CA PRO A 138 0.52 -7.06 19.26
C PRO A 138 0.68 -8.01 18.07
N VAL A 139 1.21 -7.47 16.98
CA VAL A 139 1.52 -8.22 15.77
C VAL A 139 3.00 -8.57 15.73
N THR A 140 3.30 -9.76 15.19
CA THR A 140 4.66 -10.20 14.90
C THR A 140 4.78 -10.47 13.42
N VAL A 141 5.77 -9.86 12.76
CA VAL A 141 6.06 -10.12 11.34
C VAL A 141 6.51 -11.57 11.20
N GLY A 142 5.71 -12.37 10.50
CA GLY A 142 6.02 -13.76 10.16
C GLY A 142 6.58 -13.93 8.76
N HIS A 143 6.24 -13.03 7.83
CA HIS A 143 6.72 -13.02 6.45
C HIS A 143 6.81 -11.59 5.91
N GLN A 144 7.80 -11.32 5.07
CA GLN A 144 7.94 -10.06 4.35
C GLN A 144 8.49 -10.32 2.95
N SER A 145 7.79 -9.79 1.95
CA SER A 145 8.20 -9.84 0.53
C SER A 145 9.01 -8.58 0.14
N SER A 146 9.74 -8.67 -0.98
CA SER A 146 10.40 -7.51 -1.59
C SER A 146 9.39 -6.43 -2.00
N LEU A 147 9.82 -5.16 -2.03
CA LEU A 147 8.98 -4.03 -2.49
C LEU A 147 8.45 -4.24 -3.92
N PHE A 148 9.24 -4.89 -4.78
CA PHE A 148 8.89 -5.14 -6.18
C PHE A 148 8.77 -6.63 -6.49
N ASP A 149 8.35 -7.43 -5.51
CA ASP A 149 8.02 -8.84 -5.75
C ASP A 149 6.95 -8.97 -6.86
N ASP A 150 7.13 -9.94 -7.77
CA ASP A 150 6.27 -10.11 -8.94
C ASP A 150 4.82 -10.46 -8.59
N THR A 151 4.58 -11.00 -7.39
CA THR A 151 3.27 -11.52 -6.97
C THR A 151 2.70 -10.76 -5.78
N LEU A 152 3.50 -10.49 -4.75
CA LEU A 152 3.06 -9.86 -3.50
C LEU A 152 4.03 -8.73 -3.10
N PRO A 153 4.08 -7.63 -3.88
CA PRO A 153 5.00 -6.54 -3.62
C PRO A 153 4.69 -5.83 -2.30
N ALA A 154 5.76 -5.54 -1.57
CA ALA A 154 5.74 -4.91 -0.25
C ALA A 154 4.75 -5.59 0.72
N HIS A 155 4.56 -6.91 0.57
CA HIS A 155 3.62 -7.67 1.39
C HIS A 155 4.24 -8.07 2.71
N GLU A 156 3.47 -7.92 3.78
CA GLU A 156 3.83 -8.38 5.13
C GLU A 156 2.72 -9.27 5.68
N GLY A 157 3.10 -10.47 6.10
CA GLY A 157 2.26 -11.38 6.86
C GLY A 157 2.58 -11.26 8.34
N HIS A 158 1.59 -10.92 9.14
CA HIS A 158 1.69 -10.76 10.59
C HIS A 158 0.90 -11.85 11.31
N GLN A 159 1.42 -12.33 12.44
CA GLN A 159 0.70 -13.22 13.35
C GLN A 159 0.32 -12.47 14.62
N PHE A 160 -0.85 -12.78 15.18
CA PHE A 160 -1.33 -12.16 16.41
C PHE A 160 -2.36 -13.05 17.12
N ASP A 161 -2.47 -12.86 18.44
CA ASP A 161 -3.51 -13.49 19.26
C ASP A 161 -4.67 -12.54 19.47
N TRP A 162 -5.89 -13.01 19.19
CA TRP A 162 -7.11 -12.25 19.45
C TRP A 162 -8.16 -13.15 20.10
N ARG A 163 -8.61 -12.75 21.29
CA ARG A 163 -9.60 -13.49 22.10
C ARG A 163 -9.25 -14.97 22.29
N GLY A 164 -7.97 -15.26 22.54
CA GLY A 164 -7.46 -16.61 22.82
C GLY A 164 -7.36 -17.52 21.59
N LYS A 165 -7.41 -16.95 20.38
CA LYS A 165 -7.20 -17.68 19.12
C LYS A 165 -6.10 -17.00 18.31
N GLN A 166 -5.38 -17.80 17.53
CA GLN A 166 -4.30 -17.32 16.69
C GLN A 166 -4.81 -16.91 15.31
N TYR A 167 -4.40 -15.72 14.86
CA TYR A 167 -4.78 -15.14 13.58
C TYR A 167 -3.55 -14.72 12.76
N GLY A 168 -3.75 -14.62 11.46
CA GLY A 168 -2.86 -13.95 10.52
C GLY A 168 -3.48 -12.67 9.99
N ALA A 169 -2.67 -11.64 9.75
CA ALA A 169 -3.07 -10.41 9.08
C ALA A 169 -2.10 -10.10 7.93
N GLY A 170 -2.65 -9.78 6.76
CA GLY A 170 -1.88 -9.40 5.58
C GLY A 170 -1.91 -7.88 5.38
N PHE A 171 -0.74 -7.30 5.12
CA PHE A 171 -0.58 -5.90 4.74
C PHE A 171 0.17 -5.83 3.41
N SER A 172 -0.05 -4.77 2.63
CA SER A 172 0.80 -4.46 1.47
C SER A 172 1.01 -2.97 1.40
N TRP A 173 2.26 -2.56 1.18
CA TRP A 173 2.68 -1.15 1.25
C TRP A 173 2.25 -0.48 2.56
N GLY A 174 2.27 -1.22 3.67
CA GLY A 174 1.84 -0.75 5.00
C GLY A 174 0.33 -0.70 5.23
N LEU A 175 -0.51 -0.95 4.21
CA LEU A 175 -1.98 -0.93 4.31
C LEU A 175 -2.55 -2.31 4.59
N PHE A 176 -3.52 -2.39 5.51
CA PHE A 176 -4.23 -3.62 5.82
C PHE A 176 -4.97 -4.19 4.60
N LEU A 177 -4.87 -5.50 4.35
CA LEU A 177 -5.61 -6.18 3.29
C LEU A 177 -6.69 -7.11 3.84
N PHE A 178 -6.33 -7.95 4.81
CA PHE A 178 -7.23 -8.93 5.42
C PHE A 178 -6.66 -9.45 6.73
N ALA A 179 -7.52 -10.05 7.55
CA ALA A 179 -7.13 -10.96 8.60
C ALA A 179 -7.90 -12.28 8.46
N SER A 180 -7.31 -13.36 8.95
CA SER A 180 -7.90 -14.70 8.94
C SER A 180 -7.50 -15.48 10.18
N LEU A 181 -8.40 -16.35 10.64
CA LEU A 181 -8.08 -17.33 11.67
C LEU A 181 -7.05 -18.31 11.11
N MET A 182 -5.96 -18.57 11.85
CA MET A 182 -5.02 -19.62 11.48
C MET A 182 -5.56 -20.98 11.92
N TRP A 183 -5.48 -21.96 11.02
CA TRP A 183 -5.77 -23.33 11.37
C TRP A 183 -4.55 -23.88 12.11
N THR A 184 -4.73 -24.09 13.42
CA THR A 184 -3.81 -24.86 14.27
C THR A 184 -4.17 -26.33 14.21
#